data_AF-A0A645GZS3-F1
#
_entry.id   AF-A0A645GZS3-F1
#
_cell.length_a   1.000
_cell.length_b   1.000
_cell.length_c   1.000
_cell.angle_alpha   90.00
_cell.angle_beta   90.00
_cell.angle_gamma   90.00
#
_symmetry.space_group_name_H-M   'P 1'
#
loop_
_entity.id
_entity.type
_entity.pdbx_description
1 polymer ?
#
loop_
_entity_poly.entity_id
_entity_poly.type
_entity_poly.pdbx_seq_one_letter_code
_entity_poly.pdbx_strand_id
1 'polypeptide(L)'
;MLEDGVGLIRSFWEEWREIKNRSNILAVKQTKFRLVTGVSGAYALQPIVDELNRREDLKVNLQVIQNDFFGHTVTVSGLITGGDIIKQLTPEAGELVLLPGIMLRDGGDVYLDNTKPEDIEHAFPETTFQWIEPTATALFETIFLQKSNRKKRTIRRSI
;
A
#
# COMPACT_ATOMS: atom_id res chain seq x y z
N MET A 1 10.61 24.11 6.92
CA MET A 1 10.37 23.47 8.23
C MET A 1 10.70 22.01 8.05
N LEU A 2 11.47 21.41 8.96
CA LEU A 2 11.82 19.99 8.90
C LEU A 2 10.53 19.17 9.00
N GLU A 3 10.07 18.64 7.88
CA GLU A 3 9.00 17.63 7.84
C GLU A 3 9.66 16.27 8.12
N ASP A 4 10.02 16.02 9.37
CA ASP A 4 10.77 14.82 9.80
C ASP A 4 9.94 13.52 9.75
N GLY A 5 8.98 13.40 8.83
CA GLY A 5 8.04 12.28 8.72
C GLY A 5 7.00 12.20 9.84
N VAL A 6 7.29 12.73 11.05
CA VAL A 6 6.38 12.75 12.21
C VAL A 6 5.09 13.52 11.91
N GLY A 7 5.20 14.64 11.18
CA GLY A 7 4.04 15.42 10.75
C GLY A 7 3.11 14.62 9.84
N LEU A 8 3.68 13.88 8.88
CA LEU A 8 2.92 13.04 7.94
C LEU A 8 2.23 11.88 8.66
N ILE A 9 2.91 11.24 9.63
CA ILE A 9 2.32 10.18 10.46
C ILE A 9 1.11 10.71 11.24
N ARG A 10 1.28 11.89 11.86
CA ARG A 10 0.21 12.52 12.65
C ARG A 10 -0.98 12.88 11.77
N SER A 11 -0.76 13.55 10.64
CA SER A 11 -1.83 13.90 9.70
C SER A 11 -2.57 12.66 9.19
N PHE A 12 -1.85 11.56 8.91
CA PHE A 12 -2.46 10.29 8.51
C PHE A 12 -3.42 9.76 9.58
N TRP A 13 -3.03 9.81 10.86
CA TRP A 13 -3.88 9.37 11.97
C TRP A 13 -5.08 10.27 12.22
N GLU A 14 -4.91 11.59 12.10
CA GLU A 14 -6.01 12.55 12.21
C GLU A 14 -7.04 12.28 11.11
N GLU A 15 -6.59 12.12 9.86
CA GLU A 15 -7.45 11.76 8.72
C GLU A 15 -8.16 10.42 8.94
N TRP A 16 -7.44 9.38 9.38
CA TRP A 16 -8.04 8.07 9.70
C TRP A 16 -9.16 8.18 10.74
N ARG A 17 -8.91 8.93 11.82
CA ARG A 17 -9.90 9.14 12.88
C ARG A 17 -11.12 9.90 12.37
N GLU A 18 -10.93 10.93 11.54
CA GLU A 18 -12.04 11.68 10.96
C GLU A 18 -12.89 10.82 10.03
N ILE A 19 -12.28 10.06 9.13
CA ILE A 19 -12.99 9.16 8.21
C ILE A 19 -13.82 8.16 9.00
N LYS A 20 -13.23 7.54 10.02
CA LYS A 20 -13.91 6.56 10.89
C LYS A 20 -15.11 7.17 11.62
N ASN A 21 -14.98 8.39 12.13
CA ASN A 21 -16.07 9.05 12.87
C ASN A 21 -17.22 9.47 11.96
N ARG A 22 -16.93 9.81 10.70
CA ARG A 22 -17.93 10.28 9.72
C ARG A 22 -18.53 9.14 8.89
N SER A 23 -17.88 7.99 8.82
CA SER A 23 -18.29 6.85 8.01
C SER A 23 -18.93 5.76 8.86
N ASN A 24 -20.06 5.23 8.42
CA ASN A 24 -20.55 3.98 8.97
C ASN A 24 -19.70 2.84 8.39
N ILE A 25 -18.71 2.33 9.15
CA ILE A 25 -17.82 1.26 8.67
C ILE A 25 -18.67 0.01 8.44
N LEU A 26 -19.05 -0.22 7.18
CA LEU A 26 -19.85 -1.37 6.80
C LEU A 26 -19.08 -2.67 7.04
N ALA A 27 -19.83 -3.74 7.32
CA ALA A 27 -19.27 -5.08 7.25
C ALA A 27 -18.76 -5.32 5.83
N VAL A 28 -17.51 -5.73 5.71
CA VAL A 28 -16.94 -6.12 4.42
C VAL A 28 -17.09 -7.63 4.25
N LYS A 29 -17.02 -8.11 3.01
CA LYS A 29 -16.76 -9.54 2.79
C LYS A 29 -15.44 -9.87 3.47
N GLN A 30 -15.30 -11.08 4.04
CA GLN A 30 -14.01 -11.52 4.61
C GLN A 30 -12.88 -11.19 3.64
N THR A 31 -12.04 -10.22 4.02
CA THR A 31 -11.03 -9.64 3.13
C THR A 31 -9.68 -9.80 3.81
N LYS A 32 -8.76 -10.41 3.07
CA LYS A 32 -7.37 -10.59 3.46
C LYS A 32 -6.48 -9.87 2.45
N PHE A 33 -5.59 -9.03 2.95
CA PHE A 33 -4.63 -8.31 2.11
C PHE A 33 -3.36 -7.98 2.89
N ARG A 34 -2.33 -7.63 2.13
CA ARG A 34 -1.03 -7.21 2.64
C ARG A 34 -0.80 -5.75 2.34
N LEU A 35 -0.37 -5.00 3.36
CA LEU A 35 0.16 -3.66 3.22
C LEU A 35 1.68 -3.74 3.17
N VAL A 36 2.28 -3.12 2.15
CA VAL A 36 3.73 -3.01 2.03
C VAL A 36 4.18 -1.60 2.36
N THR A 37 5.26 -1.45 3.10
CA THR A 37 5.82 -0.13 3.43
C THR A 37 7.31 -0.19 3.73
N GLY A 38 7.95 0.98 3.86
CA GLY A 38 9.30 1.10 4.42
C GLY A 38 9.27 1.16 5.95
N VAL A 39 10.44 1.06 6.58
CA VAL A 39 10.59 1.03 8.06
C VAL A 39 9.87 2.20 8.75
N SER A 40 10.01 3.43 8.23
CA SER A 40 9.35 4.62 8.80
C SER A 40 7.82 4.57 8.65
N GLY A 41 7.32 4.02 7.54
CA GLY A 41 5.88 3.92 7.32
C GLY A 41 5.21 2.88 8.22
N ALA A 42 5.96 1.90 8.72
CA ALA A 42 5.44 0.92 9.67
C ALA A 42 4.94 1.58 10.96
N TYR A 43 5.61 2.64 11.44
CA TYR A 43 5.17 3.37 12.64
C TYR A 43 3.79 4.03 12.46
N ALA A 44 3.45 4.48 11.25
CA ALA A 44 2.11 4.99 10.96
C ALA A 44 1.06 3.89 10.82
N LEU A 45 1.42 2.81 10.13
CA LEU A 45 0.45 1.81 9.70
C LEU A 45 0.15 0.77 10.79
N GLN A 46 1.12 0.44 11.66
CA GLN A 46 0.94 -0.63 12.65
C GLN A 46 -0.28 -0.42 13.56
N PRO A 47 -0.52 0.76 14.16
CA PRO A 47 -1.70 0.97 15.02
C PRO A 47 -3.03 0.82 14.27
N ILE A 48 -3.04 1.14 12.97
CA ILE A 48 -4.21 1.01 12.10
C ILE A 48 -4.43 -0.44 11.71
N VAL A 49 -3.35 -1.17 11.39
CA VAL A 49 -3.38 -2.61 11.12
C VAL A 49 -3.88 -3.38 12.35
N ASP A 50 -3.38 -3.05 13.53
CA ASP A 50 -3.85 -3.63 14.80
C ASP A 50 -5.33 -3.32 15.05
N GLU A 51 -5.78 -2.12 14.69
CA GLU A 51 -7.20 -1.77 14.76
C GLU A 51 -8.07 -2.55 13.78
N LEU A 52 -7.65 -2.68 12.52
CA LEU A 52 -8.39 -3.41 11.50
C LEU A 52 -8.46 -4.90 11.83
N ASN A 53 -7.39 -5.48 12.34
CA ASN A 53 -7.31 -6.89 12.75
C ASN A 53 -8.12 -7.23 14.01
N ARG A 54 -8.67 -6.23 14.74
CA ARG A 54 -9.67 -6.50 15.79
C ARG A 54 -11.03 -6.89 15.23
N ARG A 55 -11.26 -6.69 13.93
CA ARG A 55 -12.51 -7.10 13.27
C ARG A 55 -12.37 -8.51 12.71
N GLU A 56 -13.42 -9.31 12.84
CA GLU A 56 -13.44 -10.71 12.36
C GLU A 56 -13.55 -10.82 10.83
N ASP A 57 -13.98 -9.75 10.15
CA ASP A 57 -14.15 -9.70 8.69
C ASP A 57 -12.89 -9.23 7.94
N LEU A 58 -11.80 -8.92 8.65
CA LEU A 58 -10.56 -8.40 8.09
C LEU A 58 -9.33 -9.16 8.60
N LYS A 59 -8.39 -9.40 7.68
CA LYS A 59 -7.04 -9.83 8.02
C LYS A 59 -6.02 -9.01 7.21
N VAL A 60 -5.28 -8.16 7.90
CA VAL A 60 -4.28 -7.26 7.32
C VAL A 60 -2.90 -7.72 7.75
N ASN A 61 -2.03 -8.00 6.78
CA ASN A 61 -0.61 -8.29 7.04
C ASN A 61 0.23 -7.06 6.70
N LEU A 62 0.98 -6.52 7.66
CA LEU A 62 1.92 -5.43 7.38
C LEU A 62 3.31 -6.01 7.11
N GLN A 63 3.81 -5.81 5.90
CA GLN A 63 5.15 -6.21 5.51
C GLN A 63 6.06 -4.99 5.30
N VAL A 64 7.14 -4.97 6.06
CA VAL A 64 8.19 -3.94 5.93
C VAL A 64 9.25 -4.42 4.95
N ILE A 65 9.59 -3.56 4.00
CA ILE A 65 10.69 -3.75 3.05
C ILE A 65 11.83 -2.84 3.47
N GLN A 66 13.04 -3.41 3.58
CA GLN A 66 14.26 -2.68 3.84
C GLN A 66 14.83 -2.14 2.54
N ASN A 67 15.48 -0.97 2.60
CA ASN A 67 16.09 -0.35 1.44
C ASN A 67 17.50 -0.91 1.20
N ASP A 68 17.63 -1.99 0.42
CA ASP A 68 18.95 -2.55 0.08
C ASP A 68 19.67 -1.69 -0.99
N PHE A 69 18.91 -0.96 -1.80
CA PHE A 69 19.44 -0.16 -2.91
C PHE A 69 20.20 1.09 -2.45
N PHE A 70 19.59 1.92 -1.59
CA PHE A 70 20.19 3.13 -1.03
C PHE A 70 20.82 2.90 0.37
N GLY A 71 20.62 1.72 0.95
CA GLY A 71 21.14 1.33 2.26
C GLY A 71 20.10 1.44 3.38
N HIS A 72 20.26 0.60 4.41
CA HIS A 72 19.25 0.37 5.45
C HIS A 72 18.96 1.56 6.37
N THR A 73 19.80 2.60 6.35
CA THR A 73 19.56 3.86 7.04
C THR A 73 18.48 4.71 6.36
N VAL A 74 18.12 4.40 5.12
CA VAL A 74 17.03 5.04 4.37
C VAL A 74 15.73 4.29 4.66
N THR A 75 14.90 4.85 5.53
CA THR A 75 13.73 4.14 6.11
C THR A 75 12.38 4.55 5.52
N VAL A 76 12.34 5.60 4.70
CA VAL A 76 11.09 6.13 4.11
C VAL A 76 10.58 5.23 2.99
N SER A 77 9.25 5.11 2.84
CA SER A 77 8.64 4.27 1.81
C SER A 77 8.91 4.77 0.39
N GLY A 78 8.95 6.09 0.16
CA GLY A 78 9.14 6.67 -1.18
C GLY A 78 10.52 6.45 -1.81
N LEU A 79 11.45 5.82 -1.09
CA LEU A 79 12.78 5.47 -1.60
C LEU A 79 13.00 3.95 -1.72
N ILE A 80 11.98 3.14 -1.44
CA ILE A 80 12.00 1.69 -1.66
C ILE A 80 11.93 1.41 -3.16
N THR A 81 12.78 0.51 -3.64
CA THR A 81 12.89 0.18 -5.06
C THR A 81 12.11 -1.08 -5.44
N GLY A 82 11.87 -1.29 -6.74
CA GLY A 82 11.20 -2.50 -7.21
C GLY A 82 12.02 -3.77 -6.92
N GLY A 83 13.34 -3.68 -7.07
CA GLY A 83 14.26 -4.76 -6.72
C GLY A 83 14.24 -5.14 -5.24
N ASP A 84 14.08 -4.17 -4.32
CA ASP A 84 13.91 -4.45 -2.89
C ASP A 84 12.61 -5.24 -2.63
N ILE A 85 11.52 -4.84 -3.28
CA ILE A 85 10.23 -5.52 -3.18
C ILE A 85 10.34 -6.95 -3.71
N ILE A 86 10.90 -7.17 -4.90
CA ILE A 86 11.02 -8.51 -5.49
C ILE A 86 11.83 -9.46 -4.59
N LYS A 87 12.89 -8.96 -3.96
CA LYS A 87 13.75 -9.77 -3.09
C LYS A 87 13.10 -10.15 -1.76
N GLN A 88 12.30 -9.25 -1.21
CA GLN A 88 11.87 -9.35 0.19
C GLN A 88 10.38 -9.65 0.35
N LEU A 89 9.54 -9.41 -0.67
CA LEU A 89 8.10 -9.65 -0.60
C LEU A 89 7.81 -11.15 -0.51
N THR A 90 6.92 -11.51 0.42
CA THR A 90 6.52 -12.90 0.66
C THR A 90 4.99 -12.97 0.71
N PRO A 91 4.31 -12.87 -0.46
CA PRO A 91 2.87 -12.88 -0.51
C PRO A 91 2.34 -14.30 -0.37
N GLU A 92 1.09 -14.44 0.07
CA GLU A 92 0.36 -15.70 -0.01
C GLU A 92 -0.33 -15.83 -1.37
N ALA A 93 -0.53 -17.06 -1.86
CA ALA A 93 -1.18 -17.27 -3.16
C ALA A 93 -2.59 -16.65 -3.19
N GLY A 94 -2.89 -15.89 -4.25
CA GLY A 94 -4.16 -15.16 -4.39
C GLY A 94 -4.30 -13.94 -3.48
N GLU A 95 -3.24 -13.51 -2.80
CA GLU A 95 -3.28 -12.34 -1.92
C GLU A 95 -3.33 -11.02 -2.70
N LEU A 96 -4.08 -10.05 -2.17
CA LEU A 96 -4.03 -8.66 -2.61
C LEU A 96 -2.89 -7.95 -1.85
N VAL A 97 -1.95 -7.36 -2.57
CA VAL A 97 -0.86 -6.55 -2.01
C VAL A 97 -1.08 -5.09 -2.37
N LEU A 98 -1.14 -4.23 -1.35
CA LEU A 98 -1.25 -2.78 -1.50
C LEU A 98 0.13 -2.14 -1.28
N LEU A 99 0.55 -1.33 -2.24
CA LEU A 99 1.82 -0.61 -2.26
C LEU A 99 1.56 0.91 -2.25
N PRO A 100 2.36 1.72 -1.57
CA PRO A 100 2.31 3.17 -1.69
C PRO A 100 2.70 3.62 -3.10
N GLY A 101 1.84 4.38 -3.77
CA GLY A 101 2.11 4.96 -5.09
C GLY A 101 3.34 5.87 -5.11
N ILE A 102 3.67 6.49 -3.98
CA ILE A 102 4.87 7.31 -3.80
C ILE A 102 6.20 6.55 -3.97
N MET A 103 6.18 5.22 -4.03
CA MET A 103 7.37 4.41 -4.38
C MET A 103 7.74 4.55 -5.86
N LEU A 104 6.79 4.98 -6.70
CA LEU A 104 7.00 5.22 -8.12
C LEU A 104 7.46 6.67 -8.34
N ARG A 105 8.33 6.86 -9.33
CA ARG A 105 8.77 8.20 -9.76
C ARG A 105 7.60 9.00 -10.34
N ASP A 106 7.80 10.32 -10.42
CA ASP A 106 6.85 11.25 -11.05
C ASP A 106 6.46 10.75 -12.45
N GLY A 107 5.19 10.38 -12.63
CA GLY A 107 4.69 9.65 -13.81
C GLY A 107 4.05 8.29 -13.50
N GLY A 108 4.38 7.68 -12.35
CA GLY A 108 3.73 6.46 -11.84
C GLY A 108 4.03 5.19 -12.64
N ASP A 109 5.09 5.18 -13.45
CA ASP A 109 5.41 4.11 -14.40
C ASP A 109 6.67 3.32 -14.05
N VAL A 110 7.52 3.83 -13.15
CA VAL A 110 8.82 3.21 -12.84
C VAL A 110 9.33 3.53 -11.42
N TYR A 111 10.04 2.60 -10.81
CA TYR A 111 10.75 2.77 -9.52
C TYR A 111 12.12 3.45 -9.72
N LEU A 112 12.79 3.81 -8.61
CA LEU A 112 14.10 4.49 -8.65
C LEU A 112 15.24 3.64 -9.24
N ASP A 113 15.11 2.31 -9.21
CA ASP A 113 16.06 1.35 -9.79
C ASP A 113 15.76 1.01 -11.26
N ASN A 114 14.80 1.70 -11.88
CA ASN A 114 14.27 1.43 -13.22
C ASN A 114 13.45 0.14 -13.35
N THR A 115 13.19 -0.57 -12.25
CA THR A 115 12.20 -1.65 -12.22
C THR A 115 10.82 -1.06 -12.46
N LYS A 116 9.97 -1.75 -13.20
CA LYS A 116 8.60 -1.33 -13.47
C LYS A 116 7.59 -2.12 -12.63
N PRO A 117 6.37 -1.60 -12.44
CA PRO A 117 5.28 -2.35 -11.82
C PRO A 117 5.07 -3.75 -12.45
N GLU A 118 5.18 -3.84 -13.78
CA GLU A 118 5.04 -5.09 -14.53
C GLU A 118 6.08 -6.16 -14.13
N ASP A 119 7.30 -5.75 -13.76
CA ASP A 119 8.34 -6.68 -13.33
C ASP A 119 8.00 -7.32 -11.98
N ILE A 120 7.37 -6.56 -11.08
CA ILE A 120 6.89 -7.07 -9.79
C ILE A 120 5.71 -8.03 -10.03
N GLU A 121 4.76 -7.65 -10.88
CA GLU A 121 3.62 -8.51 -11.24
C GLU A 121 4.10 -9.84 -11.86
N HIS A 122 5.13 -9.80 -12.72
CA HIS A 122 5.74 -11.00 -13.30
C HIS A 122 6.49 -11.87 -12.28
N ALA A 123 7.12 -11.27 -11.27
CA ALA A 123 7.79 -12.01 -10.20
C ALA A 123 6.79 -12.75 -9.28
N PHE A 124 5.54 -12.28 -9.20
CA PHE A 124 4.49 -12.83 -8.33
C PHE A 124 3.17 -13.06 -9.10
N PRO A 125 3.11 -14.03 -10.02
CA PRO A 125 1.99 -14.20 -10.95
C PRO A 125 0.64 -14.56 -10.28
N GLU A 126 0.67 -15.10 -9.07
CA GLU A 126 -0.54 -15.44 -8.29
C GLU A 126 -0.98 -14.31 -7.35
N THR A 127 -0.33 -13.15 -7.40
CA THR A 127 -0.58 -12.01 -6.51
C THR A 127 -1.23 -10.87 -7.27
N THR A 128 -2.23 -10.21 -6.67
CA THR A 128 -2.80 -8.98 -7.23
C THR A 128 -2.17 -7.78 -6.57
N PHE A 129 -1.68 -6.82 -7.35
CA PHE A 129 -1.08 -5.59 -6.84
C PHE A 129 -1.99 -4.38 -7.06
N GLN A 130 -2.02 -3.47 -6.08
CA GLN A 130 -2.62 -2.15 -6.22
C GLN A 130 -1.70 -1.10 -5.61
N TRP A 131 -1.39 -0.07 -6.38
CA TRP A 131 -0.70 1.11 -5.89
C TRP A 131 -1.74 2.14 -5.46
N ILE A 132 -1.64 2.57 -4.21
CA ILE A 132 -2.58 3.50 -3.59
C ILE A 132 -1.86 4.74 -3.10
N GLU A 133 -2.55 5.88 -3.13
CA GLU A 133 -2.03 7.10 -2.53
C GLU A 133 -1.70 6.87 -1.04
N PRO A 134 -0.61 7.46 -0.51
CA PRO A 134 -0.19 7.28 0.88
C PRO A 134 -1.06 8.10 1.86
N THR A 135 -2.39 8.04 1.71
CA THR A 135 -3.37 8.76 2.53
C THR A 135 -4.30 7.77 3.24
N ALA A 136 -4.86 8.18 4.38
CA ALA A 136 -5.79 7.35 5.13
C ALA A 136 -7.10 7.16 4.35
N THR A 137 -7.49 8.16 3.56
CA THR A 137 -8.64 8.13 2.65
C THR A 137 -8.50 7.04 1.61
N ALA A 138 -7.41 7.03 0.84
CA ALA A 138 -7.22 6.03 -0.20
C ALA A 138 -7.16 4.60 0.36
N LEU A 139 -6.52 4.43 1.52
CA LEU A 139 -6.52 3.16 2.25
C LEU A 139 -7.94 2.75 2.66
N PHE A 140 -8.70 3.66 3.26
CA PHE A 140 -10.07 3.39 3.71
C PHE A 140 -11.00 3.03 2.53
N GLU A 141 -10.96 3.80 1.45
CA GLU A 141 -11.76 3.54 0.26
C GLU A 141 -11.41 2.18 -0.38
N THR A 142 -10.13 1.83 -0.40
CA THR A 142 -9.65 0.54 -0.93
C THR A 142 -10.16 -0.63 -0.08
N ILE A 143 -10.26 -0.47 1.23
CA ILE A 143 -10.73 -1.55 2.11
C ILE A 143 -12.26 -1.65 2.09
N PHE A 144 -12.96 -0.51 2.17
CA PHE A 144 -14.40 -0.49 2.49
C PHE A 144 -15.32 -0.15 1.31
N LEU A 145 -14.81 0.42 0.21
CA LEU A 145 -15.63 0.99 -0.87
C LEU A 145 -15.38 0.39 -2.26
N GLN A 146 -14.66 -0.73 -2.38
CA GLN A 146 -14.37 -1.48 -3.63
C GLN A 146 -15.60 -2.07 -4.37
N LYS A 147 -16.80 -1.48 -4.26
CA LYS A 147 -18.02 -1.92 -4.97
C LYS A 147 -18.28 -1.27 -6.35
N SER A 148 -17.43 -0.40 -6.90
CA SER A 148 -17.83 0.36 -8.12
C SER A 148 -16.95 0.31 -9.37
N ASN A 149 -15.69 -0.19 -9.35
CA ASN A 149 -14.78 0.07 -10.49
C ASN A 149 -14.26 -1.12 -11.33
N ARG A 150 -14.86 -2.32 -11.22
CA ARG A 150 -14.53 -3.45 -12.14
C ARG A 150 -14.92 -3.22 -13.62
N LYS A 151 -15.45 -2.04 -14.02
CA LYS A 151 -15.93 -1.78 -15.40
C LYS A 151 -15.08 -0.87 -16.28
N LYS A 152 -13.89 -0.41 -15.86
CA LYS A 152 -13.04 0.45 -16.71
C LYS A 152 -11.59 -0.04 -16.81
N ARG A 153 -11.38 -1.23 -17.36
CA ARG A 153 -10.12 -1.63 -18.02
C ARG A 153 -10.38 -2.65 -19.13
N THR A 154 -11.40 -2.39 -19.95
CA THR A 154 -11.44 -2.94 -21.31
C THR A 154 -10.56 -2.04 -22.16
N ILE A 155 -9.40 -2.59 -22.48
CA ILE A 155 -8.38 -2.07 -23.38
C ILE A 155 -9.06 -1.53 -24.65
N ARG A 156 -8.95 -0.21 -24.88
CA ARG A 156 -9.19 0.34 -26.22
C ARG A 156 -8.06 -0.14 -27.11
N ARG A 157 -8.26 -1.24 -27.82
CA ARG A 157 -7.53 -1.50 -29.06
C ARG A 157 -8.11 -0.56 -30.11
N SER A 158 -7.40 0.51 -30.42
CA SER A 158 -7.60 1.21 -31.68
C SER A 158 -6.78 0.46 -32.74
N ILE A 159 -7.54 -0.05 -33.71
CA ILE A 159 -7.18 -0.30 -35.12
C ILE A 159 -6.08 0.61 -35.67
#